data_AF-A0A420F6T8-F1
#
_entry.id   AF-A0A420F6T8-F1
#
_cell.length_a   1.000
_cell.length_b   1.000
_cell.length_c   1.000
_cell.angle_alpha   90.00
_cell.angle_beta   90.00
_cell.angle_gamma   90.00
#
_symmetry.space_group_name_H-M   'P 1'
#
loop_
_entity.id
_entity.type
_entity.pdbx_description
1 polymer ?
#
loop_
_entity_poly.entity_id
_entity_poly.type
_entity_poly.pdbx_seq_one_letter_code
_entity_poly.pdbx_strand_id
1 'polypeptide(L)'
;MTITSDTTATARRIGELDQYMAQHVLSPSGEFVCRMLGSCQRSVLSRNRSSQAGASFTAGQLSHVGHHYDLLVNGRPARTLVIAMETGRARAGVTLKERHAEVMKSASLTFGARNPHMRGVTNALRLAVGRDPGADREGEHLRLDGTRAPVHLFDAYAMANMRLCSAVVTGTSKSLGNPTMSRNCTPHMAATIQILEPTLCIVQGVEVYKALTALMTRRRQVAPHLERARISGVDTLVAAFTHPSAMRLTDHWGRLTSAPYLYETVAPTIRTAHQLLSGDAEHRRPAPGP
;
A
#
# COMPACT_ATOMS: atom_id res chain seq x y z
N MET A 1 -14.83 18.52 -9.32
CA MET A 1 -14.20 17.18 -9.30
C MET A 1 -15.30 16.18 -8.97
N THR A 2 -15.57 15.26 -9.89
CA THR A 2 -16.54 14.18 -9.68
C THR A 2 -15.79 12.94 -9.25
N ILE A 3 -16.25 12.28 -8.18
CA ILE A 3 -15.69 11.02 -7.70
C ILE A 3 -16.81 9.99 -7.68
N THR A 4 -16.59 8.86 -8.35
CA THR A 4 -17.50 7.70 -8.31
C THR A 4 -16.71 6.46 -7.91
N SER A 5 -17.43 5.37 -7.65
CA SER A 5 -16.83 4.06 -7.38
C SER A 5 -17.59 2.98 -8.12
N ASP A 6 -16.85 2.11 -8.81
CA ASP A 6 -17.39 0.88 -9.38
C ASP A 6 -17.28 -0.25 -8.35
N THR A 7 -18.34 -0.40 -7.55
CA THR A 7 -18.40 -1.42 -6.51
C THR A 7 -18.50 -2.84 -7.07
N THR A 8 -18.99 -3.00 -8.31
CA THR A 8 -19.08 -4.31 -8.97
C THR A 8 -17.69 -4.76 -9.41
N ALA A 9 -16.92 -3.88 -10.05
CA ALA A 9 -15.52 -4.13 -10.36
C ALA A 9 -14.70 -4.39 -9.09
N THR A 10 -14.93 -3.61 -8.03
CA THR A 10 -14.25 -3.80 -6.74
C THR A 10 -14.54 -5.19 -6.16
N ALA A 11 -15.81 -5.59 -6.10
CA ALA A 11 -16.20 -6.91 -5.59
C ALA A 11 -15.58 -8.05 -6.40
N ARG A 12 -15.52 -7.92 -7.74
CA ARG A 12 -14.86 -8.89 -8.61
C ARG A 12 -13.37 -9.03 -8.28
N ARG A 13 -12.64 -7.91 -8.16
CA ARG A 13 -11.21 -7.93 -7.82
C ARG A 13 -10.94 -8.53 -6.45
N ILE A 14 -11.79 -8.23 -5.46
CA ILE A 14 -11.71 -8.83 -4.13
C ILE A 14 -11.89 -10.34 -4.24
N GLY A 15 -12.91 -10.81 -4.99
CA GLY A 15 -13.15 -12.24 -5.21
C GLY A 15 -12.00 -12.94 -5.91
N GLU A 16 -11.44 -12.34 -6.97
CA GLU A 16 -10.28 -12.87 -7.70
C GLU A 16 -9.03 -12.95 -6.80
N LEU A 17 -8.79 -11.91 -5.98
CA LEU A 17 -7.67 -11.89 -5.05
C LEU A 17 -7.84 -12.92 -3.94
N ASP A 18 -9.05 -13.05 -3.39
CA ASP A 18 -9.38 -14.03 -2.36
C ASP A 18 -9.18 -15.46 -2.89
N GLN A 19 -9.68 -15.74 -4.11
CA GLN A 19 -9.48 -17.03 -4.78
C GLN A 19 -8.00 -17.34 -4.99
N TYR A 20 -7.20 -16.37 -5.47
CA TYR A 20 -5.76 -16.54 -5.61
C TYR A 20 -5.09 -16.85 -4.27
N MET A 21 -5.40 -16.07 -3.22
CA MET A 21 -4.78 -16.25 -1.91
C MET A 21 -5.19 -17.58 -1.26
N ALA A 22 -6.43 -18.02 -1.46
CA ALA A 22 -6.94 -19.31 -1.03
C ALA A 22 -6.14 -20.49 -1.63
N GLN A 23 -5.79 -20.39 -2.90
CA GLN A 23 -5.07 -21.46 -3.62
C GLN A 23 -3.56 -21.47 -3.32
N HIS A 24 -2.98 -20.32 -2.98
CA HIS A 24 -1.52 -20.15 -2.98
C HIS A 24 -0.90 -19.72 -1.66
N VAL A 25 -1.68 -19.25 -0.69
CA VAL A 25 -1.16 -18.64 0.54
C VAL A 25 -1.88 -19.14 1.79
N LEU A 26 -3.18 -18.91 1.89
CA LEU A 26 -3.98 -19.22 3.08
C LEU A 26 -5.33 -19.78 2.64
N SER A 27 -5.50 -21.08 2.80
CA SER A 27 -6.69 -21.80 2.33
C SER A 27 -7.96 -21.43 3.13
N PRO A 28 -9.16 -21.77 2.62
CA PRO A 28 -10.41 -21.48 3.31
C PRO A 28 -10.55 -22.16 4.69
N SER A 29 -9.82 -23.26 4.94
CA SER A 29 -9.76 -23.91 6.26
C SER A 29 -8.86 -23.20 7.26
N GLY A 30 -8.17 -22.12 6.84
CA GLY A 30 -7.19 -21.40 7.65
C GLY A 30 -5.78 -21.98 7.59
N GLU A 31 -5.54 -23.02 6.81
CA GLU A 31 -4.20 -23.60 6.64
C GLU A 31 -3.32 -22.71 5.74
N PHE A 32 -2.08 -22.46 6.14
CA PHE A 32 -1.11 -21.71 5.34
C PHE A 32 -0.43 -22.63 4.31
N VAL A 33 -0.87 -22.53 3.06
CA VAL A 33 -0.51 -23.44 1.95
C VAL A 33 0.60 -22.90 1.03
N CYS A 34 1.24 -21.79 1.38
CA CYS A 34 2.34 -21.25 0.59
C CYS A 34 3.51 -22.23 0.51
N ARG A 35 3.82 -22.68 -0.72
CA ARG A 35 4.89 -23.65 -1.02
C ARG A 35 6.28 -23.19 -0.55
N MET A 36 6.47 -21.88 -0.36
CA MET A 36 7.75 -21.30 0.05
C MET A 36 7.93 -21.20 1.58
N LEU A 37 6.93 -21.61 2.38
CA LEU A 37 6.96 -21.49 3.85
C LEU A 37 8.26 -22.01 4.47
N GLY A 38 8.62 -23.26 4.17
CA GLY A 38 9.79 -23.89 4.78
C GLY A 38 11.11 -23.20 4.41
N SER A 39 11.22 -22.68 3.19
CA SER A 39 12.39 -21.91 2.76
C SER A 39 12.48 -20.56 3.50
N CYS A 40 11.35 -19.85 3.62
CA CYS A 40 11.26 -18.60 4.39
C CYS A 40 11.64 -18.81 5.86
N GLN A 41 11.04 -19.80 6.53
CA GLN A 41 11.34 -20.12 7.94
C GLN A 41 12.81 -20.46 8.15
N ARG A 42 13.38 -21.35 7.33
CA ARG A 42 14.81 -21.70 7.42
C ARG A 42 15.69 -20.47 7.26
N SER A 43 15.41 -19.60 6.29
CA SER A 43 16.23 -18.41 6.02
C SER A 43 16.29 -17.42 7.19
N VAL A 44 15.30 -17.44 8.09
CA VAL A 44 15.21 -16.55 9.26
C VAL A 44 15.70 -17.26 10.51
N LEU A 45 15.20 -18.48 10.77
CA LEU A 45 15.43 -19.18 12.03
C LEU A 45 16.81 -19.82 12.11
N SER A 46 17.44 -20.21 10.99
CA SER A 46 18.80 -20.77 11.02
C SER A 46 19.87 -19.69 11.26
N ARG A 47 19.66 -18.48 10.72
CA ARG A 47 20.63 -17.36 10.82
C ARG A 47 20.68 -16.72 12.20
N ASN A 48 19.61 -16.83 12.98
CA ASN A 48 19.47 -16.20 14.29
C ASN A 48 19.59 -17.18 15.46
N ARG A 49 20.14 -18.38 15.23
CA ARG A 49 20.44 -19.33 16.34
C ARG A 49 21.56 -18.82 17.27
N SER A 50 22.39 -17.90 16.78
CA SER A 50 23.53 -17.32 17.51
C SER A 50 23.24 -15.97 18.17
N SER A 51 22.09 -15.35 17.93
CA SER A 51 21.70 -14.10 18.60
C SER A 51 20.95 -14.39 19.90
N GLN A 52 21.35 -13.75 21.01
CA GLN A 52 20.68 -13.88 22.31
C GLN A 52 19.17 -13.55 22.28
N ALA A 53 18.73 -12.74 21.31
CA ALA A 53 17.31 -12.52 21.05
C ALA A 53 16.83 -13.50 19.95
N GLY A 54 15.94 -14.43 20.32
CA GLY A 54 15.36 -15.39 19.37
C GLY A 54 14.52 -14.72 18.28
N ALA A 55 14.28 -15.43 17.17
CA ALA A 55 13.44 -14.97 16.07
C ALA A 55 12.03 -15.59 16.14
N SER A 56 11.02 -14.75 15.94
CA SER A 56 9.61 -15.17 15.79
C SER A 56 9.19 -15.09 14.32
N PHE A 57 8.50 -16.11 13.83
CA PHE A 57 7.97 -16.17 12.47
C PHE A 57 6.46 -16.38 12.50
N THR A 58 5.72 -15.51 11.82
CA THR A 58 4.26 -15.51 11.76
C THR A 58 3.80 -15.57 10.32
N ALA A 59 3.09 -16.63 9.94
CA ALA A 59 2.69 -16.89 8.56
C ALA A 59 1.31 -16.33 8.21
N GLY A 60 1.11 -15.97 6.94
CA GLY A 60 -0.21 -15.66 6.38
C GLY A 60 -0.83 -14.38 6.91
N GLN A 61 -0.46 -13.24 6.30
CA GLN A 61 -1.01 -11.93 6.63
C GLN A 61 -1.40 -11.22 5.34
N LEU A 62 -2.63 -11.48 4.90
CA LEU A 62 -3.13 -11.01 3.61
C LEU A 62 -3.38 -9.49 3.62
N SER A 63 -3.64 -9.00 2.41
CA SER A 63 -3.78 -7.58 2.04
C SER A 63 -5.12 -6.98 2.47
N HIS A 64 -5.18 -5.65 2.51
CA HIS A 64 -6.41 -4.88 2.62
C HIS A 64 -6.89 -4.49 1.23
N VAL A 65 -8.18 -4.61 0.96
CA VAL A 65 -8.83 -4.00 -0.21
C VAL A 65 -10.16 -3.41 0.27
N GLY A 66 -10.33 -2.10 0.13
CA GLY A 66 -11.57 -1.43 0.46
C GLY A 66 -12.69 -1.73 -0.53
N HIS A 67 -13.95 -1.63 -0.10
CA HIS A 67 -15.13 -1.92 -0.93
C HIS A 67 -15.38 -0.88 -2.04
N HIS A 68 -14.64 0.22 -2.02
CA HIS A 68 -14.68 1.28 -3.03
C HIS A 68 -13.33 1.46 -3.73
N TYR A 69 -12.53 0.39 -3.85
CA TYR A 69 -11.19 0.42 -4.43
C TYR A 69 -11.15 0.90 -5.89
N ASP A 70 -12.08 0.47 -6.74
CA ASP A 70 -12.21 0.96 -8.11
C ASP A 70 -12.86 2.36 -8.12
N LEU A 71 -12.13 3.35 -7.57
CA LEU A 71 -12.46 4.76 -7.67
C LEU A 71 -12.27 5.27 -9.09
N LEU A 72 -13.16 6.18 -9.50
CA LEU A 72 -12.97 7.02 -10.67
C LEU A 72 -12.96 8.48 -10.26
N VAL A 73 -11.99 9.23 -10.75
CA VAL A 73 -11.89 10.68 -10.61
C VAL A 73 -12.09 11.31 -11.98
N ASN A 74 -13.13 12.12 -12.13
CA ASN A 74 -13.54 12.69 -13.42
C ASN A 74 -13.66 11.62 -14.52
N GLY A 75 -14.23 10.45 -14.17
CA GLY A 75 -14.38 9.31 -15.08
C GLY A 75 -13.10 8.50 -15.36
N ARG A 76 -11.95 8.85 -14.76
CA ARG A 76 -10.67 8.16 -14.97
C ARG A 76 -10.33 7.26 -13.78
N PRO A 77 -9.81 6.02 -14.00
CA PRO A 77 -9.45 5.13 -12.90
C PRO A 77 -8.39 5.70 -11.94
N ALA A 78 -8.71 5.74 -10.65
CA ALA A 78 -7.88 6.30 -9.58
C ALA A 78 -7.59 5.26 -8.47
N ARG A 79 -7.22 4.04 -8.90
CA ARG A 79 -6.96 2.89 -8.02
C ARG A 79 -5.61 3.03 -7.33
N THR A 80 -5.64 3.29 -6.02
CA THR A 80 -4.43 3.49 -5.21
C THR A 80 -4.06 2.24 -4.43
N LEU A 81 -2.88 1.69 -4.69
CA LEU A 81 -2.28 0.59 -3.93
C LEU A 81 -1.13 1.11 -3.07
N VAL A 82 -1.23 0.96 -1.77
CA VAL A 82 -0.12 1.19 -0.84
C VAL A 82 0.66 -0.11 -0.67
N ILE A 83 1.98 -0.06 -0.84
CA ILE A 83 2.86 -1.23 -0.72
C ILE A 83 3.82 -1.01 0.45
N ALA A 84 3.70 -1.85 1.48
CA ALA A 84 4.60 -1.89 2.63
C ALA A 84 5.43 -3.18 2.66
N MET A 85 6.34 -3.34 3.62
CA MET A 85 7.22 -4.52 3.67
C MET A 85 6.50 -5.75 4.23
N GLU A 86 6.09 -5.67 5.49
CA GLU A 86 5.40 -6.72 6.25
C GLU A 86 4.69 -6.05 7.43
N THR A 87 3.76 -6.76 8.08
CA THR A 87 2.99 -6.16 9.17
C THR A 87 3.77 -6.07 10.49
N GLY A 88 4.74 -6.98 10.70
CA GLY A 88 5.48 -7.12 11.95
C GLY A 88 4.65 -7.60 13.13
N ARG A 89 3.45 -8.16 12.90
CA ARG A 89 2.52 -8.61 13.95
C ARG A 89 2.63 -10.11 14.20
N ALA A 90 2.43 -10.51 15.45
CA ALA A 90 2.43 -11.90 15.90
C ALA A 90 1.11 -12.67 15.65
N ARG A 91 0.24 -12.18 14.76
CA ARG A 91 -1.04 -12.84 14.40
C ARG A 91 -0.90 -13.53 13.04
N ALA A 92 -1.03 -14.85 13.04
CA ALA A 92 -1.01 -15.68 11.83
C ALA A 92 -2.40 -15.80 11.19
N GLY A 93 -2.44 -16.25 9.94
CA GLY A 93 -3.68 -16.62 9.25
C GLY A 93 -4.67 -15.48 9.05
N VAL A 94 -4.20 -14.23 8.91
CA VAL A 94 -5.08 -13.07 8.72
C VAL A 94 -5.58 -13.04 7.28
N THR A 95 -6.88 -13.23 7.11
CA THR A 95 -7.60 -13.18 5.83
C THR A 95 -7.76 -11.76 5.27
N LEU A 96 -8.17 -11.61 4.02
CA LEU A 96 -8.51 -10.30 3.42
C LEU A 96 -9.62 -9.59 4.22
N LYS A 97 -10.66 -10.34 4.61
CA LYS A 97 -11.80 -9.83 5.38
C LYS A 97 -11.38 -9.34 6.77
N GLU A 98 -10.55 -10.10 7.48
CA GLU A 98 -10.05 -9.68 8.79
C GLU A 98 -9.12 -8.48 8.68
N ARG A 99 -8.27 -8.44 7.65
CA ARG A 99 -7.40 -7.29 7.38
C ARG A 99 -8.22 -6.04 7.08
N HIS A 100 -9.30 -6.15 6.30
CA HIS A 100 -10.26 -5.06 6.07
C HIS A 100 -10.84 -4.54 7.38
N ALA A 101 -11.37 -5.44 8.21
CA ALA A 101 -11.93 -5.06 9.51
C ALA A 101 -10.90 -4.37 10.43
N GLU A 102 -9.64 -4.82 10.43
CA GLU A 102 -8.55 -4.18 11.19
C GLU A 102 -8.25 -2.76 10.69
N VAL A 103 -8.24 -2.54 9.37
CA VAL A 103 -8.02 -1.22 8.78
C VAL A 103 -9.22 -0.30 9.06
N MET A 104 -10.44 -0.81 8.97
CA MET A 104 -11.65 -0.04 9.29
C MET A 104 -11.76 0.29 10.78
N LYS A 105 -11.26 -0.56 11.68
CA LYS A 105 -11.09 -0.19 13.11
C LYS A 105 -10.09 0.96 13.26
N SER A 106 -9.04 1.04 12.45
CA SER A 106 -8.16 2.22 12.44
C SER A 106 -8.87 3.44 11.84
N ALA A 107 -9.79 3.26 10.90
CA ALA A 107 -10.58 4.33 10.31
C ALA A 107 -11.52 4.97 11.34
N SER A 108 -12.02 4.23 12.34
CA SER A 108 -12.88 4.78 13.39
C SER A 108 -12.14 5.65 14.41
N LEU A 109 -10.81 5.58 14.46
CA LEU A 109 -9.98 6.44 15.31
C LEU A 109 -9.83 7.84 14.71
N THR A 110 -9.66 8.84 15.57
CA THR A 110 -9.21 10.17 15.14
C THR A 110 -7.80 10.10 14.57
N PHE A 111 -7.42 11.05 13.71
CA PHE A 111 -6.09 11.09 13.11
C PHE A 111 -4.97 10.96 14.15
N GLY A 112 -5.03 11.72 15.25
CA GLY A 112 -4.03 11.71 16.31
C GLY A 112 -3.92 10.39 17.08
N ALA A 113 -5.00 9.61 17.16
CA ALA A 113 -5.04 8.32 17.85
C ALA A 113 -4.52 7.15 16.99
N ARG A 114 -4.31 7.35 15.69
CA ARG A 114 -3.72 6.33 14.81
C ARG A 114 -2.21 6.21 15.04
N ASN A 115 -1.70 5.00 14.81
CA ASN A 115 -0.25 4.81 14.81
C ASN A 115 0.42 5.66 13.70
N PRO A 116 1.71 6.00 13.82
CA PRO A 116 2.41 6.85 12.85
C PRO A 116 2.33 6.36 11.40
N HIS A 117 2.34 5.04 11.18
CA HIS A 117 2.21 4.45 9.85
C HIS A 117 0.86 4.81 9.21
N MET A 118 -0.25 4.55 9.91
CA MET A 118 -1.60 4.81 9.39
C MET A 118 -1.89 6.32 9.24
N ARG A 119 -1.25 7.18 10.03
CA ARG A 119 -1.30 8.64 9.80
C ARG A 119 -0.65 9.04 8.48
N GLY A 120 0.51 8.46 8.16
CA GLY A 120 1.15 8.66 6.86
C GLY A 120 0.29 8.15 5.70
N VAL A 121 -0.25 6.93 5.83
CA VAL A 121 -1.21 6.38 4.86
C VAL A 121 -2.40 7.33 4.67
N THR A 122 -2.95 7.89 5.75
CA THR A 122 -4.04 8.88 5.67
C THR A 122 -3.63 10.09 4.83
N ASN A 123 -2.46 10.69 5.08
CA ASN A 123 -1.96 11.83 4.32
C ASN A 123 -1.76 11.48 2.84
N ALA A 124 -1.16 10.33 2.53
CA ALA A 124 -0.96 9.87 1.15
C ALA A 124 -2.29 9.68 0.42
N LEU A 125 -3.30 9.11 1.07
CA LEU A 125 -4.62 8.89 0.47
C LEU A 125 -5.38 10.20 0.25
N ARG A 126 -5.27 11.17 1.18
CA ARG A 126 -5.81 12.53 0.99
C ARG A 126 -5.21 13.16 -0.27
N LEU A 127 -3.89 13.11 -0.40
CA LEU A 127 -3.17 13.62 -1.56
C LEU A 127 -3.55 12.89 -2.86
N ALA A 128 -3.74 11.57 -2.82
CA ALA A 128 -4.09 10.78 -3.99
C ALA A 128 -5.46 11.17 -4.59
N VAL A 129 -6.38 11.68 -3.76
CA VAL A 129 -7.68 12.23 -4.18
C VAL A 129 -7.67 13.76 -4.29
N GLY A 130 -6.48 14.39 -4.39
CA GLY A 130 -6.35 15.83 -4.63
C GLY A 130 -6.59 16.73 -3.40
N ARG A 131 -6.56 16.18 -2.18
CA ARG A 131 -6.72 16.93 -0.92
C ARG A 131 -5.37 17.16 -0.24
N ASP A 132 -5.30 18.19 0.59
CA ASP A 132 -4.12 18.47 1.39
C ASP A 132 -3.98 17.52 2.60
N PRO A 133 -2.76 17.28 3.11
CA PRO A 133 -2.56 16.61 4.39
C PRO A 133 -3.30 17.34 5.51
N GLY A 134 -3.86 16.60 6.46
CA GLY A 134 -4.67 17.19 7.53
C GLY A 134 -5.18 16.16 8.53
N ALA A 135 -5.64 16.66 9.67
CA ALA A 135 -6.20 15.85 10.77
C ALA A 135 -7.73 15.91 10.86
N ASP A 136 -8.38 16.73 10.04
CA ASP A 136 -9.82 16.90 10.02
C ASP A 136 -10.52 15.67 9.45
N ARG A 137 -11.66 15.33 10.05
CA ARG A 137 -12.45 14.14 9.70
C ARG A 137 -13.06 14.24 8.32
N GLU A 138 -13.49 15.43 7.91
CA GLU A 138 -14.13 15.67 6.60
C GLU A 138 -13.19 15.35 5.44
N GLY A 139 -11.92 15.74 5.55
CA GLY A 139 -10.88 15.42 4.58
C GLY A 139 -10.57 13.93 4.45
N GLU A 140 -11.05 13.08 5.37
CA GLU A 140 -10.96 11.62 5.30
C GLU A 140 -12.18 10.95 4.68
N HIS A 141 -13.25 11.70 4.38
CA HIS A 141 -14.49 11.16 3.80
C HIS A 141 -14.71 11.66 2.38
N LEU A 142 -14.89 10.73 1.45
CA LEU A 142 -15.26 10.98 0.06
C LEU A 142 -16.78 11.07 -0.05
N ARG A 143 -17.27 12.08 -0.76
CA ARG A 143 -18.64 12.10 -1.26
C ARG A 143 -18.58 11.51 -2.66
N LEU A 144 -19.13 10.32 -2.82
CA LEU A 144 -19.16 9.62 -4.10
C LEU A 144 -20.51 9.86 -4.75
N ASP A 145 -20.53 10.20 -6.04
CA ASP A 145 -21.78 10.37 -6.76
C ASP A 145 -22.51 9.02 -6.83
N GLY A 146 -23.80 9.03 -6.48
CA GLY A 146 -24.62 7.82 -6.40
C GLY A 146 -24.58 7.08 -5.05
N THR A 147 -23.78 7.53 -4.07
CA THR A 147 -23.84 6.99 -2.69
C THR A 147 -24.52 7.96 -1.73
N ARG A 148 -25.34 7.43 -0.81
CA ARG A 148 -26.05 8.25 0.20
C ARG A 148 -25.15 8.68 1.35
N ALA A 149 -24.20 7.83 1.73
CA ALA A 149 -23.31 8.07 2.84
C ALA A 149 -21.89 8.38 2.34
N PRO A 150 -21.13 9.24 3.05
CA PRO A 150 -19.72 9.44 2.78
C PRO A 150 -18.91 8.16 2.99
N VAL A 151 -17.92 7.92 2.14
CA VAL A 151 -17.02 6.76 2.20
C VAL A 151 -15.68 7.19 2.77
N HIS A 152 -15.19 6.50 3.79
CA HIS A 152 -13.86 6.80 4.35
C HIS A 152 -12.75 6.42 3.35
N LEU A 153 -11.67 7.20 3.26
CA LEU A 153 -10.53 6.93 2.36
C LEU A 153 -9.96 5.53 2.51
N PHE A 154 -10.00 4.98 3.73
CA PHE A 154 -9.54 3.63 4.00
C PHE A 154 -10.39 2.53 3.37
N ASP A 155 -11.62 2.82 2.97
CA ASP A 155 -12.45 1.87 2.22
C ASP A 155 -12.35 2.07 0.71
N ALA A 156 -11.51 3.01 0.25
CA ALA A 156 -11.33 3.37 -1.16
C ALA A 156 -9.88 3.21 -1.66
N TYR A 157 -9.13 2.28 -1.05
CA TYR A 157 -7.76 1.96 -1.43
C TYR A 157 -7.45 0.48 -1.12
N ALA A 158 -6.32 0.00 -1.63
CA ALA A 158 -5.77 -1.28 -1.24
C ALA A 158 -4.41 -1.11 -0.54
N MET A 159 -4.07 -2.02 0.37
CA MET A 159 -2.75 -2.12 0.99
C MET A 159 -2.24 -3.55 0.89
N ALA A 160 -1.09 -3.73 0.25
CA ALA A 160 -0.41 -5.02 0.16
C ALA A 160 0.97 -4.96 0.82
N ASN A 161 1.44 -6.11 1.30
CA ASN A 161 2.79 -6.24 1.83
C ASN A 161 3.66 -7.01 0.83
N MET A 162 4.90 -6.58 0.65
CA MET A 162 5.89 -7.28 -0.15
C MET A 162 6.21 -8.67 0.43
N ARG A 163 5.97 -8.87 1.72
CA ARG A 163 6.03 -10.16 2.41
C ARG A 163 4.70 -10.43 3.11
N LEU A 164 4.10 -11.59 2.82
CA LEU A 164 2.84 -12.04 3.44
C LEU A 164 3.06 -12.78 4.76
N CYS A 165 4.30 -12.84 5.25
CA CYS A 165 4.68 -13.38 6.55
C CYS A 165 5.48 -12.32 7.29
N SER A 166 5.40 -12.33 8.62
CA SER A 166 6.23 -11.50 9.47
C SER A 166 7.37 -12.32 10.09
N ALA A 167 8.59 -11.81 9.99
CA ALA A 167 9.73 -12.31 10.74
C ALA A 167 10.25 -11.18 11.62
N VAL A 168 10.26 -11.36 12.94
CA VAL A 168 10.64 -10.30 13.90
C VAL A 168 11.53 -10.81 15.01
N VAL A 169 12.29 -9.91 15.64
CA VAL A 169 12.93 -10.20 16.92
C VAL A 169 11.83 -10.44 17.96
N THR A 170 11.90 -11.57 18.64
CA THR A 170 10.87 -12.01 19.60
C THR A 170 10.60 -10.92 20.65
N GLY A 171 9.32 -10.63 20.89
CA GLY A 171 8.89 -9.56 21.80
C GLY A 171 8.96 -8.15 21.23
N THR A 172 9.32 -7.97 19.96
CA THR A 172 9.41 -6.65 19.32
C THR A 172 8.73 -6.63 17.94
N SER A 173 8.62 -5.44 17.34
CA SER A 173 8.22 -5.26 15.94
C SER A 173 9.41 -5.12 14.97
N LYS A 174 10.64 -5.32 15.45
CA LYS A 174 11.85 -5.19 14.62
C LYS A 174 11.91 -6.33 13.62
N SER A 175 11.77 -6.01 12.34
CA SER A 175 11.82 -6.99 11.25
C SER A 175 13.20 -7.68 11.17
N LEU A 176 13.16 -8.99 10.97
CA LEU A 176 14.24 -9.89 10.59
C LEU A 176 14.04 -10.45 9.17
N GLY A 177 13.01 -9.96 8.46
CA GLY A 177 12.73 -10.44 7.12
C GLY A 177 13.88 -10.09 6.17
N ASN A 178 14.16 -10.99 5.23
CA ASN A 178 15.37 -10.96 4.44
C ASN A 178 15.06 -11.03 2.92
N PRO A 179 16.07 -10.91 2.04
CA PRO A 179 15.86 -10.96 0.59
C PRO A 179 15.23 -12.28 0.08
N THR A 180 15.46 -13.40 0.77
CA THR A 180 14.84 -14.69 0.42
C THR A 180 13.32 -14.62 0.60
N MET A 181 12.84 -14.07 1.73
CA MET A 181 11.40 -13.88 1.94
C MET A 181 10.78 -12.96 0.89
N SER A 182 11.44 -11.84 0.59
CA SER A 182 10.96 -10.90 -0.44
C SER A 182 10.85 -11.58 -1.81
N ARG A 183 11.90 -12.30 -2.23
CA ARG A 183 11.92 -13.03 -3.51
C ARG A 183 10.85 -14.11 -3.57
N ASN A 184 10.65 -14.85 -2.48
CA ASN A 184 9.64 -15.91 -2.41
C ASN A 184 8.21 -15.34 -2.47
N CYS A 185 7.98 -14.13 -1.99
CA CYS A 185 6.67 -13.45 -2.04
C CYS A 185 6.46 -12.65 -3.35
N THR A 186 7.49 -12.47 -4.17
CA THR A 186 7.40 -11.76 -5.45
C THR A 186 6.26 -12.26 -6.36
N PRO A 187 6.02 -13.58 -6.54
CA PRO A 187 4.89 -14.06 -7.34
C PRO A 187 3.52 -13.64 -6.79
N HIS A 188 3.35 -13.60 -5.46
CA HIS A 188 2.09 -13.18 -4.84
C HIS A 188 1.84 -11.68 -5.01
N MET A 189 2.90 -10.86 -4.91
CA MET A 189 2.81 -9.43 -5.21
C MET A 189 2.49 -9.20 -6.70
N ALA A 190 3.11 -9.98 -7.60
CA ALA A 190 2.84 -9.89 -9.04
C ALA A 190 1.35 -10.17 -9.35
N ALA A 191 0.81 -11.28 -8.82
CA ALA A 191 -0.60 -11.61 -8.95
C ALA A 191 -1.51 -10.55 -8.32
N THR A 192 -1.15 -10.02 -7.14
CA THR A 192 -1.91 -8.97 -6.46
C THR A 192 -2.01 -7.72 -7.34
N ILE A 193 -0.90 -7.28 -7.94
CA ILE A 193 -0.88 -6.12 -8.83
C ILE A 193 -1.67 -6.40 -10.13
N GLN A 194 -1.53 -7.60 -10.70
CA GLN A 194 -2.27 -7.99 -11.90
C GLN A 194 -3.78 -8.01 -11.66
N ILE A 195 -4.24 -8.51 -10.51
CA ILE A 195 -5.66 -8.58 -10.15
C ILE A 195 -6.20 -7.21 -9.76
N LEU A 196 -5.43 -6.39 -9.04
CA LEU A 196 -5.90 -5.09 -8.58
C LEU A 196 -5.76 -3.99 -9.64
N GLU A 197 -4.84 -4.14 -10.59
CA GLU A 197 -4.55 -3.16 -11.66
C GLU A 197 -4.40 -1.71 -11.15
N PRO A 198 -3.58 -1.43 -10.13
CA PRO A 198 -3.44 -0.08 -9.59
C PRO A 198 -2.99 0.92 -10.66
N THR A 199 -3.49 2.16 -10.58
CA THR A 199 -3.00 3.28 -11.40
C THR A 199 -1.94 4.11 -10.66
N LEU A 200 -1.92 4.02 -9.33
CA LEU A 200 -0.91 4.59 -8.46
C LEU A 200 -0.47 3.57 -7.41
N CYS A 201 0.82 3.24 -7.39
CA CYS A 201 1.48 2.50 -6.32
C CYS A 201 2.24 3.48 -5.41
N ILE A 202 1.90 3.51 -4.13
CA ILE A 202 2.61 4.28 -3.10
C ILE A 202 3.47 3.32 -2.29
N VAL A 203 4.78 3.37 -2.49
CA VAL A 203 5.75 2.42 -1.93
C VAL A 203 6.38 3.01 -0.67
N GLN A 204 6.24 2.31 0.44
CA GLN A 204 6.61 2.79 1.77
C GLN A 204 7.86 2.07 2.31
N GLY A 205 9.03 2.59 1.95
CA GLY A 205 10.33 2.11 2.42
C GLY A 205 11.28 1.75 1.28
N VAL A 206 12.56 2.08 1.46
CA VAL A 206 13.63 1.86 0.47
C VAL A 206 13.77 0.38 0.11
N GLU A 207 13.74 -0.52 1.10
CA GLU A 207 13.83 -1.96 0.85
C GLU A 207 12.60 -2.51 0.12
N VAL A 208 11.42 -1.91 0.34
CA VAL A 208 10.19 -2.29 -0.38
C VAL A 208 10.36 -1.93 -1.85
N TYR A 209 10.83 -0.72 -2.13
CA TYR A 209 11.07 -0.23 -3.47
C TYR A 209 12.14 -1.06 -4.20
N LYS A 210 13.24 -1.39 -3.53
CA LYS A 210 14.29 -2.27 -4.07
C LYS A 210 13.75 -3.65 -4.44
N ALA A 211 12.92 -4.25 -3.57
CA ALA A 211 12.29 -5.55 -3.86
C ALA A 211 11.28 -5.45 -5.02
N LEU A 212 10.47 -4.38 -5.05
CA LEU A 212 9.47 -4.15 -6.10
C LEU A 212 10.12 -3.91 -7.47
N THR A 213 11.30 -3.28 -7.50
CA THR A 213 12.04 -2.98 -8.75
C THR A 213 12.28 -4.24 -9.59
N ALA A 214 12.40 -5.42 -8.96
CA ALA A 214 12.55 -6.70 -9.67
C ALA A 214 11.33 -7.08 -10.52
N LEU A 215 10.15 -6.51 -10.24
CA LEU A 215 8.91 -6.69 -11.01
C LEU A 215 8.67 -5.57 -12.03
N MET A 216 9.46 -4.49 -11.98
CA MET A 216 9.23 -3.28 -12.76
C MET A 216 9.96 -3.34 -14.09
N THR A 217 9.23 -3.09 -15.17
CA THR A 217 9.76 -2.95 -16.54
C THR A 217 9.33 -1.60 -17.11
N ARG A 218 9.90 -1.20 -18.26
CA ARG A 218 9.56 0.07 -18.95
C ARG A 218 9.56 1.30 -18.03
N ARG A 219 10.54 1.36 -17.14
CA ARG A 219 10.64 2.41 -16.12
C ARG A 219 11.04 3.72 -16.76
N ARG A 220 10.30 4.79 -16.46
CA ARG A 220 10.62 6.16 -16.87
C ARG A 220 10.35 7.10 -15.71
N GLN A 221 11.37 7.82 -15.26
CA GLN A 221 11.17 8.87 -14.26
C GLN A 221 10.28 9.97 -14.86
N VAL A 222 9.30 10.43 -14.07
CA VAL A 222 8.36 11.49 -14.46
C VAL A 222 8.57 12.74 -13.61
N ALA A 223 8.94 12.56 -12.34
CA ALA A 223 9.31 13.63 -11.42
C ALA A 223 10.26 13.06 -10.34
N PRO A 224 10.84 13.88 -9.46
CA PRO A 224 11.49 13.38 -8.25
C PRO A 224 10.57 12.44 -7.46
N HIS A 225 11.07 11.25 -7.10
CA HIS A 225 10.33 10.19 -6.40
C HIS A 225 9.10 9.62 -7.13
N LEU A 226 8.88 9.97 -8.41
CA LEU A 226 7.77 9.47 -9.22
C LEU A 226 8.28 8.89 -10.54
N GLU A 227 7.92 7.65 -10.82
CA GLU A 227 8.18 7.02 -12.12
C GLU A 227 6.90 6.39 -12.68
N ARG A 228 6.86 6.30 -14.01
CA ARG A 228 5.94 5.42 -14.72
C ARG A 228 6.65 4.10 -14.93
N ALA A 229 5.96 3.00 -14.65
CA ALA A 229 6.50 1.67 -14.86
C ALA A 229 5.40 0.69 -15.20
N ARG A 230 5.79 -0.45 -15.77
CA ARG A 230 4.93 -1.60 -15.97
C ARG A 230 5.30 -2.69 -14.97
N ILE A 231 4.37 -3.04 -14.10
CA ILE A 231 4.56 -4.07 -13.06
C ILE A 231 3.64 -5.25 -13.37
N SER A 232 4.23 -6.41 -13.67
CA SER A 232 3.46 -7.64 -13.95
C SER A 232 2.36 -7.45 -15.00
N GLY A 233 2.66 -6.67 -16.05
CA GLY A 233 1.71 -6.39 -17.12
C GLY A 233 0.86 -5.13 -16.93
N VAL A 234 0.82 -4.52 -15.74
CA VAL A 234 0.01 -3.34 -15.42
C VAL A 234 0.84 -2.06 -15.51
N ASP A 235 0.40 -1.10 -16.33
CA ASP A 235 1.00 0.24 -16.38
C ASP A 235 0.50 1.09 -15.20
N THR A 236 1.42 1.59 -14.37
CA THR A 236 1.12 2.35 -13.16
C THR A 236 2.12 3.48 -12.94
N LEU A 237 1.72 4.49 -12.17
CA LEU A 237 2.66 5.37 -11.50
C LEU A 237 3.19 4.71 -10.23
N VAL A 238 4.45 4.95 -9.89
CA VAL A 238 5.10 4.46 -8.68
C VAL A 238 5.71 5.64 -7.95
N ALA A 239 5.16 5.96 -6.79
CA ALA A 239 5.65 6.98 -5.88
C ALA A 239 6.38 6.30 -4.72
N ALA A 240 7.69 6.47 -4.62
CA ALA A 240 8.53 5.75 -3.67
C ALA A 240 9.08 6.66 -2.56
N PHE A 241 8.78 6.32 -1.31
CA PHE A 241 9.10 7.12 -0.13
C PHE A 241 9.82 6.31 0.95
N THR A 242 10.38 6.99 1.94
CA THR A 242 10.75 6.37 3.22
C THR A 242 9.52 5.82 3.93
N HIS A 243 9.72 4.96 4.95
CA HIS A 243 8.61 4.48 5.76
C HIS A 243 7.95 5.64 6.54
N PRO A 244 6.61 5.72 6.67
CA PRO A 244 5.97 6.86 7.32
C PRO A 244 6.39 7.14 8.77
N SER A 245 6.87 6.10 9.46
CA SER A 245 7.41 6.16 10.82
C SER A 245 8.94 6.06 10.86
N ALA A 246 9.65 6.47 9.80
CA ALA A 246 11.10 6.48 9.78
C ALA A 246 11.66 7.16 11.05
N MET A 247 12.69 6.54 11.65
CA MET A 247 13.22 6.98 12.94
C MET A 247 13.90 8.35 12.85
N ARG A 248 14.48 8.68 11.68
CA ARG A 248 14.99 10.02 11.40
C ARG A 248 13.81 10.96 11.23
N LEU A 249 13.72 11.95 12.10
CA LEU A 249 12.64 12.93 12.10
C LEU A 249 12.52 13.67 10.75
N THR A 250 13.66 13.87 10.07
CA THR A 250 13.74 14.48 8.73
C THR A 250 13.03 13.67 7.65
N ASP A 251 12.80 12.37 7.88
CA ASP A 251 12.25 11.43 6.89
C ASP A 251 10.85 10.93 7.30
N HIS A 252 10.34 11.41 8.42
CA HIS A 252 9.06 11.00 9.00
C HIS A 252 7.91 11.80 8.37
N TRP A 253 6.85 11.12 7.94
CA TRP A 253 5.71 11.77 7.27
C TRP A 253 4.32 11.32 7.76
N GLY A 254 4.28 10.61 8.90
CA GLY A 254 3.05 10.40 9.68
C GLY A 254 2.71 11.53 10.67
N ARG A 255 3.41 12.67 10.64
CA ARG A 255 3.16 13.87 11.45
C ARG A 255 2.69 15.00 10.54
N LEU A 256 1.97 15.97 11.10
CA LEU A 256 1.53 17.18 10.38
C LEU A 256 2.37 18.41 10.69
N THR A 257 3.02 18.44 11.86
CA THR A 257 3.92 19.52 12.28
C THR A 257 5.37 19.04 12.22
N SER A 258 6.28 19.96 11.88
CA SER A 258 7.72 19.69 11.73
C SER A 258 8.00 18.44 10.88
N ALA A 259 7.30 18.33 9.76
CA ALA A 259 7.34 17.20 8.85
C ALA A 259 7.80 17.63 7.44
N PRO A 260 9.04 18.12 7.27
CA PRO A 260 9.53 18.63 5.98
C PRO A 260 9.40 17.58 4.88
N TYR A 261 9.71 16.31 5.15
CA TYR A 261 9.54 15.23 4.16
C TYR A 261 8.11 15.08 3.65
N LEU A 262 7.10 15.29 4.51
CA LEU A 262 5.70 15.25 4.09
C LEU A 262 5.40 16.36 3.07
N TYR A 263 5.82 17.60 3.36
CA TYR A 263 5.42 18.77 2.57
C TYR A 263 6.33 19.06 1.38
N GLU A 264 7.61 18.71 1.48
CA GLU A 264 8.64 18.99 0.45
C GLU A 264 8.86 17.81 -0.49
N THR A 265 8.54 16.57 -0.06
CA THR A 265 8.73 15.36 -0.88
C THR A 265 7.42 14.64 -1.15
N VAL A 266 6.73 14.13 -0.12
CA VAL A 266 5.56 13.26 -0.31
C VAL A 266 4.40 13.99 -1.01
N ALA A 267 4.04 15.17 -0.51
CA ALA A 267 2.91 15.94 -1.04
C ALA A 267 3.13 16.40 -2.49
N PRO A 268 4.26 17.01 -2.87
CA PRO A 268 4.50 17.38 -4.27
C PRO A 268 4.50 16.18 -5.22
N THR A 269 5.11 15.05 -4.82
CA THR A 269 5.16 13.83 -5.64
C THR A 269 3.75 13.25 -5.86
N ILE A 270 2.94 13.09 -4.81
CA ILE A 270 1.58 12.53 -4.96
C ILE A 270 0.64 13.51 -5.67
N ARG A 271 0.76 14.83 -5.44
CA ARG A 271 -0.02 15.82 -6.21
C ARG A 271 0.30 15.75 -7.71
N THR A 272 1.58 15.59 -8.07
CA THR A 272 1.98 15.39 -9.46
C THR A 272 1.35 14.11 -10.04
N ALA A 273 1.38 13.01 -9.28
CA ALA A 273 0.73 11.77 -9.69
C ALA A 273 -0.79 11.95 -9.89
N HIS A 274 -1.46 12.63 -8.95
CA HIS A 274 -2.88 12.96 -9.04
C HIS A 274 -3.20 13.75 -10.31
N GLN A 275 -2.45 14.83 -10.60
CA GLN A 275 -2.65 15.65 -11.80
C GLN A 275 -2.50 14.85 -13.11
N LEU A 276 -1.51 13.94 -13.16
CA LEU A 276 -1.29 13.06 -14.31
C LEU A 276 -2.43 12.03 -14.49
N LEU A 277 -3.02 11.56 -13.39
CA LEU A 277 -4.10 10.57 -13.41
C LEU A 277 -5.46 11.20 -13.69
N SER A 278 -5.72 12.40 -13.16
CA SER A 278 -6.97 13.14 -13.35
C SER A 278 -7.07 13.82 -14.71
N GLY A 279 -5.95 13.97 -15.45
CA GLY A 279 -5.92 14.61 -16.77
C GLY A 279 -5.69 16.11 -16.76
N ASP A 280 -5.51 16.71 -15.60
CA ASP A 280 -5.31 18.16 -15.45
C ASP A 280 -3.98 18.66 -16.06
N ALA A 281 -3.04 17.74 -16.33
CA ALA A 281 -1.75 18.05 -16.92
C ALA A 281 -1.80 18.43 -18.41
N GLU A 282 -2.86 18.07 -19.16
CA GLU A 282 -2.97 18.42 -20.59
C GLU A 282 -3.38 19.88 -20.85
N HIS A 283 -3.95 20.57 -19.85
CA HIS A 283 -4.34 21.99 -19.98
C HIS A 283 -3.24 23.00 -19.62
N ARG A 284 -2.02 22.55 -19.27
CA ARG A 284 -0.87 23.41 -18.95
C ARG A 284 0.31 23.25 -19.90
N ARG A 285 0.07 22.96 -21.18
CA ARG A 285 1.09 23.26 -22.20
C ARG A 285 1.07 24.79 -22.42
N PRO A 286 2.16 25.53 -22.16
CA PRO A 286 2.26 26.89 -22.67
C PRO A 286 2.10 26.81 -24.19
N ALA A 287 1.27 27.70 -24.75
CA ALA A 287 1.18 27.86 -26.20
C ALA A 287 2.61 28.03 -26.75
N PRO A 288 2.92 27.48 -27.94
CA PRO A 288 4.16 27.85 -28.62
C PRO A 288 4.13 29.38 -28.73
N GLY A 289 5.14 30.02 -28.14
CA GLY A 289 5.30 31.47 -28.22
C GLY A 289 5.42 31.92 -29.68
N PRO A 290 5.07 33.17 -29.97
CA PRO A 290 5.07 33.73 -31.33
C PRO A 290 6.45 33.63 -31.99
#